data_AF-A0AA88C896-F1
#
_entry.id   AF-A0AA88C896-F1
#
_cell.length_a   1.000
_cell.length_b   1.000
_cell.length_c   1.000
_cell.angle_alpha   90.00
_cell.angle_beta   90.00
_cell.angle_gamma   90.00
#
_symmetry.space_group_name_H-M   'P 1'
#
loop_
_entity.id
_entity.type
_entity.pdbx_description
1 polymer ?
#
loop_
_entity_poly.entity_id
_entity_poly.type
_entity_poly.pdbx_seq_one_letter_code
_entity_poly.pdbx_strand_id
1 'polypeptide(L)'
;MILILIYFCNGYFGLITAGRGITPSVCQNVTYRHYRRTGMGETMDATELHDRLLADLRRYAAGRRKDIDRGAETRELAGLLVEKYGYGLARALEICGDVAGLPMPNLFAETDKVVLEIDPNAVQNRARRWDARPAGLDLPAGNG
;
A
#
# COMPACT_ATOMS: atom_id res chain seq x y z
N MET A 1 -21.19 -16.57 8.60
CA MET A 1 -19.81 -16.11 8.30
C MET A 1 -19.76 -15.78 6.82
N ILE A 2 -19.86 -14.49 6.47
CA ILE A 2 -19.90 -14.03 5.08
C ILE A 2 -18.51 -13.54 4.75
N LEU A 3 -17.84 -14.23 3.82
CA LEU A 3 -16.55 -13.81 3.28
C LEU A 3 -16.84 -12.85 2.12
N ILE A 4 -16.53 -11.57 2.29
CA ILE A 4 -16.60 -10.58 1.21
C ILE A 4 -15.19 -10.40 0.66
N LEU A 5 -14.95 -10.93 -0.54
CA LEU A 5 -13.70 -10.72 -1.28
C LEU A 5 -13.93 -9.58 -2.28
N ILE A 6 -13.21 -8.47 -2.09
CA ILE A 6 -13.15 -7.38 -3.05
C ILE A 6 -11.92 -7.64 -3.94
N TYR A 7 -12.15 -7.84 -5.24
CA TYR A 7 -11.07 -7.95 -6.23
C TYR A 7 -11.12 -6.78 -7.22
N PHE A 8 -9.95 -6.27 -7.58
CA PHE A 8 -9.77 -5.28 -8.65
C PHE A 8 -9.03 -5.96 -9.81
N CYS A 9 -9.74 -6.25 -10.90
CA CYS A 9 -9.12 -6.76 -12.12
C CYS A 9 -9.81 -6.10 -13.33
N ASN A 10 -9.05 -5.30 -14.10
CA ASN A 10 -9.47 -4.68 -15.36
C ASN A 10 -10.83 -3.95 -15.32
N GLY A 11 -11.03 -3.04 -14.37
CA GLY A 11 -12.14 -2.07 -14.42
C GLY A 11 -13.55 -2.63 -14.18
N TYR A 12 -13.70 -3.92 -13.83
CA TYR A 12 -14.99 -4.48 -13.44
C TYR A 12 -15.07 -4.74 -11.93
N PHE A 13 -16.08 -4.13 -11.31
CA PHE A 13 -16.41 -4.31 -9.90
C PHE A 13 -17.29 -5.55 -9.76
N GLY A 14 -16.80 -6.59 -9.07
CA GLY A 14 -17.54 -7.81 -8.81
C GLY A 14 -17.63 -8.11 -7.32
N LEU A 15 -18.83 -8.05 -6.74
CA LEU A 15 -19.12 -8.61 -5.41
C LEU A 15 -19.41 -10.11 -5.58
N ILE A 16 -18.64 -10.96 -4.90
CA ILE A 16 -19.02 -12.38 -4.74
C ILE A 16 -19.53 -12.56 -3.32
N THR A 17 -20.84 -12.62 -3.16
CA THR A 17 -21.48 -13.09 -1.93
C THR A 17 -21.51 -14.62 -1.95
N ALA A 18 -20.75 -15.26 -1.05
CA ALA A 18 -20.82 -16.70 -0.86
C ALA A 18 -22.13 -17.06 -0.12
N GLY A 19 -23.24 -17.06 -0.85
CA GLY A 19 -24.56 -17.41 -0.35
C GLY A 19 -25.47 -17.86 -1.49
N ARG A 20 -25.51 -19.18 -1.73
CA ARG A 20 -26.38 -19.91 -2.67
C ARG A 20 -26.34 -19.47 -4.15
N GLY A 21 -25.63 -20.28 -4.94
CA GLY A 21 -26.05 -20.73 -6.28
C GLY A 21 -26.11 -19.71 -7.41
N ILE A 22 -24.97 -19.38 -8.01
CA ILE A 22 -24.90 -18.91 -9.40
C ILE A 22 -23.67 -19.51 -10.07
N THR A 23 -23.87 -20.31 -11.11
CA THR A 23 -22.81 -20.74 -12.03
C THR A 23 -22.54 -19.64 -13.06
N PRO A 24 -21.27 -19.32 -13.32
CA PRO A 24 -20.79 -19.40 -14.70
C PRO A 24 -19.52 -20.24 -14.78
N SER A 25 -19.61 -21.29 -15.57
CA SER A 25 -18.53 -22.18 -15.96
C SER A 25 -17.47 -21.44 -16.79
N VAL A 26 -16.23 -21.93 -16.72
CA VAL A 26 -15.04 -21.58 -17.51
C VAL A 26 -13.99 -20.71 -16.79
N CYS A 27 -14.30 -19.59 -16.13
CA CYS A 27 -13.26 -18.80 -15.41
C CYS A 27 -12.81 -19.42 -14.07
N GLN A 28 -13.60 -20.31 -13.47
CA GLN A 28 -13.30 -20.88 -12.16
C GLN A 28 -12.22 -21.96 -12.18
N ASN A 29 -11.98 -22.63 -13.33
CA ASN A 29 -11.15 -23.84 -13.35
C ASN A 29 -9.63 -23.57 -13.31
N VAL A 30 -9.16 -22.39 -13.70
CA VAL A 30 -7.73 -22.05 -13.63
C VAL A 30 -7.38 -21.47 -12.26
N THR A 31 -8.26 -20.62 -11.70
CA THR A 31 -8.00 -19.92 -10.44
C THR A 31 -8.17 -20.85 -9.22
N TYR A 32 -9.20 -21.71 -9.19
CA TYR A 32 -9.38 -22.66 -8.07
C TYR A 32 -8.31 -23.75 -8.03
N ARG A 33 -7.79 -24.17 -9.19
CA ARG A 33 -6.78 -25.25 -9.26
C ARG A 33 -5.39 -24.77 -8.83
N HIS A 34 -5.10 -23.48 -8.97
CA HIS A 34 -3.90 -22.86 -8.40
C HIS A 34 -4.08 -22.58 -6.89
N TYR A 35 -5.28 -22.16 -6.49
CA TYR A 35 -5.63 -21.85 -5.09
C TYR A 35 -5.48 -23.05 -4.13
N ARG A 36 -5.80 -24.27 -4.59
CA ARG A 36 -5.67 -25.49 -3.77
C ARG A 36 -4.23 -26.03 -3.68
N ARG A 37 -3.31 -25.58 -4.55
CA ARG A 37 -1.95 -26.15 -4.63
C ARG A 37 -0.96 -25.45 -3.70
N THR A 38 -1.25 -24.23 -3.27
CA THR A 38 -0.38 -23.42 -2.40
C THR A 38 -0.62 -23.60 -0.90
N GLY A 39 -1.54 -24.46 -0.46
CA GLY A 39 -1.65 -24.82 0.96
C GLY A 39 -2.05 -23.67 1.90
N MET A 40 -2.62 -22.56 1.41
CA MET A 40 -3.14 -21.47 2.26
C MET A 40 -4.51 -21.84 2.85
N GLY A 41 -4.50 -22.83 3.75
CA GLY A 41 -5.51 -23.01 4.78
C GLY A 41 -5.12 -22.38 6.11
N GLU A 42 -3.95 -21.73 6.18
CA GLU A 42 -3.48 -20.99 7.36
C GLU A 42 -3.95 -19.54 7.28
N THR A 43 -4.68 -19.11 8.31
CA THR A 43 -4.99 -17.71 8.55
C THR A 43 -3.69 -16.94 8.69
N MET A 44 -3.40 -16.01 7.77
CA MET A 44 -2.23 -15.14 7.86
C MET A 44 -2.30 -14.34 9.16
N ASP A 45 -1.27 -14.44 9.99
CA ASP A 45 -1.20 -13.75 11.28
C ASP A 45 -1.11 -12.23 11.07
N ALA A 46 -1.68 -11.45 11.99
CA ALA A 46 -1.64 -9.99 11.96
C ALA A 46 -0.19 -9.46 12.01
N THR A 47 0.67 -10.13 12.77
CA THR A 47 2.11 -9.84 12.85
C THR A 47 2.79 -10.11 11.52
N GLU A 48 2.50 -11.26 10.91
CA GLU A 48 3.09 -11.64 9.62
C GLU A 48 2.69 -10.66 8.52
N LEU A 49 1.42 -10.27 8.44
CA LEU A 49 0.97 -9.28 7.48
C LEU A 49 1.64 -7.92 7.71
N HIS A 50 1.70 -7.46 8.96
CA HIS A 50 2.40 -6.23 9.31
C HIS A 50 3.87 -6.26 8.84
N ASP A 51 4.61 -7.31 9.15
CA ASP A 51 6.03 -7.42 8.83
C ASP A 51 6.28 -7.48 7.32
N ARG A 52 5.38 -8.13 6.57
CA ARG A 52 5.44 -8.13 5.10
C ARG A 52 5.22 -6.75 4.51
N LEU A 53 4.26 -5.98 5.04
CA LEU A 53 4.03 -4.60 4.60
C LEU A 53 5.18 -3.67 4.98
N LEU A 54 5.75 -3.82 6.19
CA LEU A 54 6.92 -3.06 6.60
C LEU A 54 8.13 -3.38 5.71
N ALA A 55 8.35 -4.64 5.35
CA ALA A 55 9.40 -5.04 4.44
C ALA A 55 9.21 -4.43 3.03
N ASP A 56 7.97 -4.33 2.55
CA ASP A 56 7.65 -3.70 1.26
C ASP A 56 7.88 -2.17 1.30
N LEU A 57 7.45 -1.50 2.38
CA LEU A 57 7.75 -0.09 2.64
C LEU A 57 9.26 0.19 2.63
N ARG A 58 10.04 -0.64 3.35
CA ARG A 58 11.50 -0.52 3.41
C ARG A 58 12.14 -0.71 2.04
N ARG A 59 11.62 -1.64 1.23
CA ARG A 59 12.09 -1.86 -0.15
C ARG A 59 11.80 -0.65 -1.05
N TYR A 60 10.60 -0.09 -0.94
CA TYR A 60 10.22 1.13 -1.66
C TYR A 60 11.13 2.30 -1.29
N ALA A 61 11.35 2.53 0.02
CA ALA A 61 12.25 3.57 0.53
C ALA A 61 13.71 3.38 0.06
N ALA A 62 14.20 2.14 0.01
CA ALA A 62 15.52 1.84 -0.53
C ALA A 62 15.64 2.18 -2.02
N GLY A 63 14.57 1.99 -2.80
CA GLY A 63 14.52 2.44 -4.20
C GLY A 63 14.66 3.96 -4.32
N ARG A 64 13.90 4.72 -3.51
CA ARG A 64 13.99 6.19 -3.46
C ARG A 64 15.35 6.68 -3.00
N ARG A 65 16.02 5.98 -2.06
CA ARG A 65 17.40 6.30 -1.68
C ARG A 65 18.34 6.24 -2.88
N LYS A 66 18.26 5.19 -3.70
CA LYS A 66 19.06 5.09 -4.92
C LYS A 66 18.76 6.22 -5.90
N ASP A 67 17.51 6.65 -5.99
CA ASP A 67 17.10 7.79 -6.82
C ASP A 67 17.67 9.13 -6.31
N ILE A 68 17.76 9.31 -4.99
CA ILE A 68 18.47 10.44 -4.37
C ILE A 68 19.97 10.37 -4.68
N ASP A 69 20.59 9.20 -4.46
CA ASP A 69 22.05 9.03 -4.61
C ASP A 69 22.52 9.30 -6.05
N ARG A 70 21.68 8.99 -7.05
CA ARG A 70 21.95 9.29 -8.47
C ARG A 70 21.50 10.69 -8.92
N GLY A 71 20.99 11.52 -8.00
CA GLY A 71 20.54 12.89 -8.28
C GLY A 71 19.23 13.00 -9.07
N ALA A 72 18.46 11.92 -9.18
CA ALA A 72 17.18 11.91 -9.89
C ALA A 72 16.02 12.45 -9.04
N GLU A 73 16.18 12.47 -7.72
CA GLU A 73 15.13 12.85 -6.78
C GLU A 73 15.71 13.64 -5.59
N THR A 74 14.98 14.63 -5.08
CA THR A 74 15.37 15.33 -3.85
C THR A 74 14.90 14.54 -2.62
N ARG A 75 15.49 14.82 -1.46
CA ARG A 75 15.05 14.18 -0.20
C ARG A 75 13.61 14.54 0.16
N GLU A 76 13.20 15.77 -0.12
CA GLU A 76 11.86 16.28 0.16
C GLU A 76 10.80 15.54 -0.69
N LEU A 77 11.10 15.30 -1.96
CA LEU A 77 10.23 14.55 -2.86
C LEU A 77 10.17 13.06 -2.45
N ALA A 78 11.33 12.45 -2.23
CA ALA A 78 11.41 11.05 -1.79
C ALA A 78 10.71 10.81 -0.47
N GLY A 79 10.90 11.70 0.52
CA GLY A 79 10.22 11.64 1.81
C GLY A 79 8.71 11.74 1.67
N LEU A 80 8.22 12.64 0.80
CA LEU A 80 6.79 12.74 0.48
C LEU A 80 6.25 11.45 -0.16
N LEU A 81 6.95 10.87 -1.15
CA LEU A 81 6.50 9.66 -1.82
C LEU A 81 6.45 8.47 -0.85
N VAL A 82 7.47 8.30 -0.01
CA VAL A 82 7.52 7.26 1.02
C VAL A 82 6.40 7.46 2.06
N GLU A 83 6.16 8.70 2.49
CA GLU A 83 5.07 9.04 3.41
C GLU A 83 3.72 8.61 2.84
N LYS A 84 3.40 9.00 1.60
CA LYS A 84 2.10 8.68 0.98
C LYS A 84 1.93 7.20 0.71
N TYR A 85 2.99 6.52 0.26
CA TYR A 85 2.97 5.09 0.06
C TYR A 85 2.76 4.34 1.38
N GLY A 86 3.55 4.64 2.43
CA GLY A 86 3.46 3.98 3.73
C GLY A 86 2.14 4.25 4.44
N TYR A 87 1.59 5.48 4.38
CA TYR A 87 0.26 5.76 4.94
C TYR A 87 -0.85 4.99 4.22
N GLY A 88 -0.72 4.78 2.91
CA GLY A 88 -1.63 3.92 2.16
C GLY A 88 -1.58 2.47 2.65
N LEU A 89 -0.38 1.92 2.86
CA LEU A 89 -0.20 0.57 3.42
C LEU A 89 -0.75 0.45 4.83
N ALA A 90 -0.47 1.43 5.70
CA ALA A 90 -0.98 1.45 7.07
C ALA A 90 -2.50 1.53 7.11
N ARG A 91 -3.12 2.34 6.24
CA ARG A 91 -4.57 2.40 6.14
C ARG A 91 -5.19 1.11 5.61
N ALA A 92 -4.54 0.46 4.64
CA ALA A 92 -4.98 -0.85 4.16
C ALA A 92 -4.91 -1.91 5.28
N LEU A 93 -3.86 -1.88 6.09
CA LEU A 93 -3.70 -2.78 7.23
C LEU A 93 -4.83 -2.62 8.27
N GLU A 94 -5.17 -1.38 8.62
CA GLU A 94 -6.32 -1.08 9.50
C GLU A 94 -7.62 -1.64 8.94
N ILE A 95 -7.91 -1.41 7.65
CA ILE A 95 -9.12 -1.92 7.00
C ILE A 95 -9.16 -3.44 7.02
N CYS A 96 -8.03 -4.11 6.80
CA CYS A 96 -7.93 -5.57 6.93
C CYS A 96 -8.25 -6.03 8.36
N GLY A 97 -7.75 -5.33 9.37
CA GLY A 97 -8.07 -5.57 10.77
C GLY A 97 -9.56 -5.43 11.08
N ASP A 98 -10.16 -4.32 10.64
CA ASP A 98 -11.58 -4.03 10.82
C ASP A 98 -12.47 -5.13 10.20
N VAL A 99 -12.14 -5.57 8.98
CA VAL A 99 -12.89 -6.63 8.28
C VAL A 99 -12.70 -8.00 8.95
N ALA A 100 -11.50 -8.27 9.47
CA ALA A 100 -11.19 -9.54 10.14
C ALA A 100 -11.64 -9.57 11.62
N GLY A 101 -11.97 -8.40 12.21
CA GLY A 101 -12.21 -8.27 13.65
C GLY A 101 -10.94 -8.50 14.48
N LEU A 102 -9.76 -8.19 13.93
CA LEU A 102 -8.47 -8.42 14.56
C LEU A 102 -7.75 -7.07 14.83
N PRO A 103 -7.14 -6.90 16.02
CA PRO A 103 -6.28 -5.75 16.25
C PRO A 103 -5.02 -5.86 15.40
N MET A 104 -4.71 -4.81 14.64
CA MET A 104 -3.52 -4.78 13.79
C MET A 104 -2.43 -3.92 14.42
N PRO A 105 -1.15 -4.32 14.27
CA PRO A 105 -0.04 -3.48 14.71
C PRO A 105 0.00 -2.13 13.97
N ASN A 106 0.51 -1.09 14.63
CA ASN A 106 0.50 0.27 14.12
C ASN A 106 1.62 0.53 13.09
N LEU A 107 1.31 0.35 11.81
CA LEU A 107 2.23 0.62 10.71
C LEU A 107 2.44 2.12 10.42
N PHE A 108 1.60 3.03 10.93
CA PHE A 108 1.82 4.48 10.77
C PHE A 108 3.10 4.93 11.49
N ALA A 109 3.30 4.45 12.72
CA ALA A 109 4.48 4.81 13.50
C ALA A 109 5.78 4.32 12.84
N GLU A 110 5.77 3.12 12.25
CA GLU A 110 6.90 2.61 11.48
C GLU A 110 7.11 3.40 10.18
N THR A 111 6.02 3.83 9.54
CA THR A 111 6.11 4.71 8.36
C THR A 111 6.79 6.02 8.70
N ASP A 112 6.42 6.68 9.80
CA ASP A 112 7.03 7.95 10.22
C ASP A 112 8.54 7.81 10.45
N LYS A 113 8.99 6.68 11.04
CA LYS A 113 10.43 6.39 11.20
C LYS A 113 11.13 6.29 9.85
N VAL A 114 10.59 5.51 8.91
CA VAL A 114 11.17 5.34 7.56
C VAL A 114 11.22 6.67 6.82
N VAL A 115 10.18 7.50 6.94
CA VAL A 115 10.13 8.82 6.33
C VAL A 115 11.25 9.72 6.88
N LEU A 116 11.44 9.76 8.20
CA LEU A 116 12.50 10.57 8.84
C LEU A 116 13.92 10.12 8.46
N GLU A 117 14.12 8.83 8.19
CA GLU A 117 15.39 8.34 7.66
C GLU A 117 15.67 8.91 6.26
N ILE A 118 14.64 9.07 5.42
CA ILE A 118 14.77 9.60 4.05
C ILE A 118 14.91 11.12 4.06
N ASP A 119 13.98 11.79 4.72
CA ASP A 119 13.85 13.24 4.87
C ASP A 119 13.85 13.63 6.37
N PRO A 120 15.01 13.99 6.93
CA PRO A 120 15.10 14.44 8.33
C PRO A 120 14.26 15.69 8.63
N ASN A 121 13.87 16.45 7.61
CA ASN A 121 13.06 17.66 7.73
C ASN A 121 11.58 17.41 7.37
N ALA A 122 11.13 16.15 7.33
CA ALA A 122 9.80 15.78 6.86
C ALA A 122 8.66 16.56 7.53
N VAL A 123 8.78 16.84 8.83
CA VAL A 123 7.78 17.61 9.58
C VAL A 123 7.69 19.05 9.06
N GLN A 124 8.83 19.72 8.91
CA GLN A 124 8.90 21.09 8.39
C GLN A 124 8.45 21.12 6.93
N ASN A 125 8.87 20.14 6.13
CA ASN A 125 8.48 20.05 4.72
C ASN A 125 6.99 19.79 4.55
N ARG A 126 6.35 19.03 5.45
CA ARG A 126 4.89 18.84 5.48
C ARG A 126 4.16 20.16 5.73
N ALA A 127 4.61 20.96 6.69
CA ALA A 127 4.06 22.29 6.95
C ALA A 127 4.22 23.21 5.73
N ARG A 128 5.43 23.29 5.17
CA ARG A 128 5.72 24.07 3.96
C ARG A 128 4.83 23.68 2.78
N ARG A 129 4.56 22.38 2.58
CA ARG A 129 3.65 21.90 1.53
C ARG A 129 2.21 22.38 1.73
N TRP A 130 1.74 22.47 2.97
CA TRP A 130 0.40 22.95 3.29
C TRP A 130 0.27 24.47 3.13
N ASP A 131 1.36 25.19 3.42
CA ASP A 131 1.43 26.64 3.26
C ASP A 131 1.60 27.07 1.79
N ALA A 132 2.18 26.21 0.95
CA ALA A 132 2.33 26.46 -0.47
C ALA A 132 0.96 26.57 -1.17
N ARG A 133 0.66 27.73 -1.75
CA ARG A 133 -0.56 27.97 -2.54
C ARG A 133 -0.22 28.55 -3.93
N PRO A 134 -0.57 27.86 -5.01
CA PRO A 134 -1.12 26.49 -5.07
C PRO A 134 -0.07 25.43 -4.72
N ALA A 135 -0.52 24.27 -4.23
CA ALA A 135 0.34 23.09 -4.20
C ALA A 135 0.54 22.61 -5.65
N GLY A 136 1.78 22.63 -6.14
CA GLY A 136 2.13 22.25 -7.50
C GLY A 136 3.41 21.42 -7.55
N LEU A 137 3.65 20.79 -8.70
CA LEU A 137 4.94 20.20 -9.03
C LEU A 137 5.76 21.23 -9.81
N ASP A 138 7.07 21.26 -9.55
CA ASP A 138 8.00 22.01 -10.40
C ASP A 138 8.21 21.19 -11.69
N LEU A 139 7.49 21.59 -12.74
CA LEU A 139 7.53 20.94 -14.05
C LEU A 139 8.24 21.87 -15.03
N PRO A 140 9.18 21.37 -15.84
CA PRO A 140 9.73 22.17 -16.93
C PRO A 140 8.59 22.59 -17.87
N ALA A 141 8.74 23.77 -18.48
CA ALA A 141 7.81 24.23 -19.50
C ALA A 141 7.69 23.14 -20.59
N GLY A 142 6.46 22.77 -20.93
CA GLY A 142 6.24 21.82 -22.01
C GLY A 142 6.83 22.38 -23.30
N ASN A 143 7.67 21.59 -23.98
CA ASN A 143 8.04 21.88 -25.36
C ASN A 143 6.78 21.68 -26.21
N GLY A 144 6.03 22.76 -26.42
CA GLY A 144 4.90 22.82 -27.34
C GLY A 144 5.34 22.72 -28.80
#